data_AF-A0A7Z3H5M8-F1
#
_entry.id   AF-A0A7Z3H5M8-F1
#
_cell.length_a   1.000
_cell.length_b   1.000
_cell.length_c   1.000
_cell.angle_alpha   90.00
_cell.angle_beta   90.00
_cell.angle_gamma   90.00
#
_symmetry.space_group_name_H-M   'P 1'
#
loop_
_entity.id
_entity.type
_entity.pdbx_description
1 polymer ?
#
loop_
_entity_poly.entity_id
_entity_poly.type
_entity_poly.pdbx_seq_one_letter_code
_entity_poly.pdbx_strand_id
1 'polypeptide(L)'
;MCDAIDIARKLLFALCMLMLFLAIMYMAVYAKREKIDFNTVGGLLEVYRRAFAREHKMLFWVVFIGVFGSTLILLLSFGLYYWGLSEGCVFKLSGRWSTL
;
A
#
# COMPACT_ATOMS: atom_id res chain seq x y z
N MET A 1 24.51 -6.28 7.79
CA MET A 1 23.72 -5.07 7.48
C MET A 1 22.76 -5.30 6.31
N CYS A 2 23.23 -5.83 5.18
CA CYS A 2 22.37 -6.14 4.04
C CYS A 2 21.19 -7.07 4.35
N ASP A 3 21.37 -8.10 5.19
CA ASP A 3 20.28 -9.01 5.58
C ASP A 3 19.16 -8.29 6.36
N ALA A 4 19.54 -7.35 7.23
CA ALA A 4 18.57 -6.55 7.99
C ALA A 4 17.76 -5.64 7.05
N ILE A 5 18.40 -5.04 6.04
CA ILE A 5 17.73 -4.21 5.03
C ILE A 5 16.79 -5.08 4.17
N ASP A 6 17.21 -6.28 3.79
CA ASP A 6 16.37 -7.19 2.99
C ASP A 6 15.14 -7.67 3.78
N ILE A 7 15.33 -8.05 5.06
CA ILE A 7 14.22 -8.41 5.95
C ILE A 7 13.28 -7.21 6.15
N ALA A 8 13.81 -6.02 6.43
CA ALA A 8 13.02 -4.81 6.63
C ALA A 8 12.19 -4.47 5.39
N ARG A 9 12.78 -4.55 4.19
CA ARG A 9 12.08 -4.32 2.91
C ARG A 9 10.95 -5.33 2.70
N LYS A 10 11.20 -6.62 2.91
CA LYS A 10 10.16 -7.67 2.78
C LYS A 10 9.01 -7.46 3.75
N LEU A 11 9.32 -7.09 4.99
CA LEU A 11 8.33 -6.85 6.04
C LEU A 11 7.50 -5.59 5.75
N LEU A 12 8.14 -4.50 5.34
CA LEU A 12 7.46 -3.27 4.90
C LEU A 12 6.56 -3.53 3.70
N PHE A 13 7.03 -4.30 2.72
CA PHE A 13 6.23 -4.66 1.55
C PHE A 13 5.02 -5.52 1.93
N ALA A 14 5.19 -6.53 2.78
CA ALA A 14 4.08 -7.35 3.28
C ALA A 14 3.05 -6.51 4.06
N LEU A 15 3.52 -5.62 4.93
CA LEU A 15 2.65 -4.71 5.70
C LEU A 15 1.92 -3.72 4.78
N CYS A 16 2.59 -3.19 3.75
CA CYS A 16 1.98 -2.35 2.73
C CYS A 16 0.84 -3.08 2.00
N MET A 17 1.08 -4.32 1.56
CA MET A 17 0.08 -5.15 0.88
C MET A 17 -1.12 -5.45 1.78
N LEU A 18 -0.87 -5.77 3.06
CA LEU A 18 -1.93 -6.01 4.04
C LEU A 18 -2.79 -4.77 4.26
N MET A 19 -2.19 -3.60 4.45
CA MET A 19 -2.94 -2.34 4.66
C MET A 19 -3.76 -1.97 3.42
N LEU A 20 -3.18 -2.08 2.23
CA LEU A 20 -3.90 -1.84 0.96
C LEU A 20 -5.09 -2.77 0.81
N PHE A 21 -4.90 -4.07 1.08
CA PHE A 21 -5.97 -5.05 0.99
C PHE A 21 -7.12 -4.72 1.94
N LEU A 22 -6.82 -4.45 3.22
CA LEU A 22 -7.83 -4.07 4.21
C LEU A 22 -8.55 -2.77 3.82
N ALA A 23 -7.82 -1.79 3.28
CA ALA A 23 -8.40 -0.52 2.84
C ALA A 23 -9.35 -0.70 1.66
N ILE A 24 -8.95 -1.47 0.64
CA ILE A 24 -9.78 -1.77 -0.53
C ILE A 24 -11.02 -2.55 -0.12
N MET A 25 -10.88 -3.56 0.73
CA MET A 25 -12.01 -4.34 1.23
C MET A 25 -13.02 -3.45 1.98
N TYR A 26 -12.54 -2.55 2.85
CA TYR A 26 -13.41 -1.63 3.56
C TYR A 26 -14.09 -0.63 2.62
N MET A 27 -13.36 -0.06 1.65
CA MET A 27 -13.93 0.85 0.64
C MET A 27 -14.98 0.15 -0.23
N ALA A 28 -14.75 -1.11 -0.62
CA ALA A 28 -15.71 -1.91 -1.37
C ALA A 28 -16.98 -2.21 -0.55
N VAL A 29 -16.85 -2.54 0.74
CA VAL A 29 -17.99 -2.73 1.64
C VAL A 29 -18.77 -1.42 1.82
N TYR A 30 -18.08 -0.29 1.98
CA TYR A 30 -18.70 1.03 2.09
C TYR A 30 -19.46 1.39 0.79
N ALA A 31 -18.82 1.24 -0.36
CA ALA A 31 -19.44 1.50 -1.67
C ALA A 31 -20.69 0.64 -1.88
N LYS A 32 -20.65 -0.64 -1.48
CA LYS A 32 -21.82 -1.53 -1.54
C LYS A 32 -22.98 -1.06 -0.66
N ARG A 33 -22.69 -0.50 0.53
CA ARG A 33 -23.74 0.07 1.42
C ARG A 33 -24.38 1.32 0.84
N GLU A 34 -23.57 2.17 0.22
CA GLU A 34 -24.00 3.44 -0.39
C GLU A 34 -24.52 3.28 -1.83
N LYS A 35 -24.60 2.05 -2.36
CA LYS A 35 -24.99 1.73 -3.74
C LYS A 35 -24.11 2.43 -4.80
N ILE A 36 -22.83 2.61 -4.49
CA ILE A 36 -21.83 3.18 -5.40
C ILE A 36 -21.13 2.04 -6.14
N ASP A 37 -20.98 2.17 -7.47
CA ASP A 37 -20.21 1.20 -8.27
C ASP A 37 -18.70 1.44 -8.16
N PHE A 38 -18.07 0.77 -7.20
CA PHE A 38 -16.63 0.88 -6.91
C PHE A 38 -15.72 0.44 -8.07
N ASN A 39 -16.21 -0.38 -9.00
CA ASN A 39 -15.40 -0.87 -10.12
C ASN A 39 -15.26 0.16 -11.25
N THR A 40 -16.01 1.27 -11.17
CA THR A 40 -15.91 2.38 -12.11
C THR A 40 -15.03 3.49 -11.56
N VAL A 41 -14.34 4.21 -12.45
CA VAL A 41 -13.53 5.39 -12.07
C VAL A 41 -14.39 6.44 -11.35
N GLY A 42 -15.63 6.64 -11.81
CA GLY A 42 -16.58 7.57 -11.20
C GLY A 42 -16.98 7.16 -9.78
N GLY A 43 -17.31 5.89 -9.56
CA GLY A 43 -17.66 5.42 -8.21
C GLY A 43 -16.47 5.39 -7.25
N LEU A 44 -15.26 5.08 -7.75
CA LEU A 44 -14.04 5.20 -6.95
C LEU A 44 -13.83 6.67 -6.52
N LEU A 45 -13.90 7.62 -7.45
CA LEU A 45 -13.77 9.06 -7.15
C LEU A 45 -14.82 9.54 -6.16
N GLU A 46 -16.06 9.07 -6.26
CA GLU A 46 -17.12 9.43 -5.31
C GLU A 46 -16.81 8.91 -3.89
N VAL A 47 -16.29 7.69 -3.75
CA VAL A 47 -15.84 7.17 -2.44
C VAL A 47 -14.71 8.02 -1.87
N TYR A 48 -13.72 8.41 -2.68
CA TYR A 48 -12.66 9.31 -2.25
C TYR A 48 -13.21 10.69 -1.87
N ARG A 49 -14.12 11.26 -2.66
CA ARG A 49 -14.76 12.55 -2.38
C ARG A 49 -15.44 12.53 -1.02
N ARG A 50 -16.21 11.49 -0.70
CA ARG A 50 -16.87 11.32 0.60
C ARG A 50 -15.88 11.07 1.74
N ALA A 51 -14.80 10.35 1.48
CA ALA A 51 -13.72 10.17 2.46
C ALA A 51 -13.09 11.53 2.85
N PHE A 52 -12.78 12.38 1.86
CA PHE A 52 -12.19 13.71 2.09
C PHE A 52 -13.18 14.74 2.62
N ALA A 53 -14.47 14.62 2.29
CA ALA A 53 -15.54 15.41 2.90
C ALA A 53 -15.75 15.09 4.39
N ARG A 54 -15.07 14.06 4.94
CA ARG A 54 -15.16 13.59 6.32
C ARG A 54 -16.58 13.22 6.77
N GLU A 55 -17.46 12.88 5.83
CA GLU A 55 -18.82 12.39 6.12
C GLU A 55 -18.77 11.15 7.03
N HIS A 56 -17.74 10.30 6.84
CA HIS A 56 -17.42 9.19 7.72
C HIS A 56 -15.97 9.26 8.19
N LYS A 57 -15.75 9.56 9.48
CA LYS A 57 -14.42 9.60 10.11
C LYS A 57 -13.62 8.32 9.87
N MET A 58 -14.29 7.16 9.93
CA MET A 58 -13.63 5.87 9.70
C MET A 58 -13.17 5.69 8.25
N LEU A 59 -14.00 6.09 7.27
CA LEU A 59 -13.62 6.05 5.86
C LEU A 59 -12.43 6.96 5.57
N PHE A 60 -12.41 8.16 6.16
CA PHE A 60 -11.27 9.07 6.08
C PHE A 60 -9.99 8.41 6.58
N TRP A 61 -10.00 7.81 7.77
CA TRP A 61 -8.81 7.13 8.32
C TRP A 61 -8.37 5.94 7.48
N VAL A 62 -9.32 5.16 6.96
CA VAL A 62 -9.02 4.02 6.08
C VAL A 62 -8.36 4.48 4.80
N VAL A 63 -8.87 5.52 4.15
CA VAL A 63 -8.27 6.07 2.93
C VAL A 63 -6.92 6.70 3.24
N PHE A 64 -6.83 7.48 4.31
CA PHE A 64 -5.61 8.19 4.68
C PHE A 64 -4.48 7.22 5.06
N ILE A 65 -4.70 6.34 6.04
CA ILE A 65 -3.67 5.38 6.48
C ILE A 65 -3.48 4.29 5.43
N GLY A 66 -4.58 3.76 4.89
CA GLY A 66 -4.56 2.61 4.02
C GLY A 66 -4.00 2.88 2.63
N VAL A 67 -4.24 4.06 2.05
CA VAL A 67 -3.77 4.41 0.69
C VAL A 67 -2.57 5.34 0.73
N PHE A 68 -2.61 6.42 1.52
CA PHE A 68 -1.45 7.32 1.61
C PHE A 68 -0.35 6.73 2.48
N GLY A 69 -0.70 6.08 3.59
CA GLY A 69 0.27 5.38 4.42
C GLY A 69 0.93 4.22 3.68
N SER A 70 0.20 3.44 2.89
CA SER A 70 0.80 2.39 2.04
C SER A 70 1.73 2.99 0.98
N THR A 71 1.37 4.09 0.35
CA THR A 71 2.22 4.80 -0.62
C THR A 71 3.53 5.26 0.02
N LEU A 72 3.47 5.81 1.24
CA LEU A 72 4.66 6.21 1.98
C LEU A 72 5.56 5.02 2.33
N ILE A 73 4.98 3.90 2.78
CA ILE A 73 5.74 2.68 3.10
C ILE A 73 6.39 2.08 1.86
N LEU A 74 5.71 2.15 0.71
CA LEU A 74 6.25 1.71 -0.57
C LEU A 74 7.46 2.57 -0.96
N LEU A 75 7.35 3.90 -0.83
CA LEU A 75 8.46 4.83 -1.06
C LEU A 75 9.65 4.54 -0.11
N LEU A 76 9.38 4.29 1.18
CA LEU A 76 10.42 3.91 2.15
C LEU A 76 11.08 2.58 1.77
N SER A 77 10.31 1.59 1.31
CA SER A 77 10.85 0.32 0.81
C SER A 77 11.77 0.52 -0.39
N PHE A 78 11.41 1.41 -1.33
CA PHE A 78 12.27 1.77 -2.45
C PHE A 78 13.51 2.54 -2.00
N GLY A 79 13.38 3.46 -1.04
CA GLY A 79 14.51 4.19 -0.45
C GLY A 79 15.53 3.24 0.19
N LEU A 80 15.05 2.27 0.97
CA LEU A 80 15.90 1.23 1.56
C LEU A 80 16.58 0.35 0.51
N TYR A 81 15.90 0.08 -0.60
CA TYR A 81 16.48 -0.66 -1.72
C TYR A 81 17.65 0.11 -2.37
N TYR A 82 17.45 1.39 -2.71
CA TYR A 82 18.50 2.23 -3.28
C TYR A 82 19.66 2.46 -2.29
N TRP A 83 19.36 2.66 -1.01
CA TRP A 83 20.39 2.76 0.03
C TRP A 83 21.22 1.47 0.10
N GLY A 84 20.56 0.32 0.15
CA GLY A 84 21.26 -0.97 0.17
C GLY A 84 22.13 -1.20 -1.08
N LEU A 85 21.67 -0.76 -2.25
CA LEU A 85 22.49 -0.80 -3.48
C LEU A 85 23.76 0.06 -3.35
N SER A 86 23.67 1.26 -2.76
CA SER A 86 24.84 2.12 -2.56
C SER A 86 25.88 1.54 -1.60
N GLU A 87 25.45 0.70 -0.66
CA GLU A 87 26.31 -0.05 0.28
C GLU A 87 26.85 -1.36 -0.31
N GLY A 88 26.57 -1.65 -1.59
CA GLY A 88 27.00 -2.88 -2.27
C GLY A 88 26.17 -4.13 -1.95
N CYS A 89 24.98 -3.98 -1.35
CA CYS A 89 24.10 -5.10 -1.05
C CYS A 89 23.47 -5.69 -2.33
N VAL A 90 23.58 -7.00 -2.50
CA VAL A 90 22.93 -7.73 -3.61
C VAL A 90 21.60 -8.32 -3.13
N PHE A 91 20.51 -7.69 -3.54
CA PHE A 91 19.16 -8.18 -3.24
C PHE A 91 18.70 -9.18 -4.29
N LYS A 92 18.77 -10.48 -3.99
CA LYS A 92 18.19 -11.51 -4.86
C LYS A 92 16.66 -11.44 -4.77
N LEU A 93 15.99 -11.25 -5.92
CA LEU A 93 14.54 -11.46 -6.01
C LEU A 93 14.25 -12.94 -5.74
N SER A 94 13.39 -13.23 -4.78
CA SER A 94 12.95 -14.61 -4.54
C SER A 94 12.05 -15.05 -5.70
N GLY A 95 12.56 -15.94 -6.55
CA GLY A 95 11.89 -16.47 -7.73
C GLY A 95 12.86 -17.22 -8.63
N ARG A 96 12.36 -17.87 -9.69
CA ARG A 96 13.12 -18.70 -10.66
C ARG A 96 14.25 -17.95 -11.40
N TRP A 97 14.39 -16.65 -11.17
CA TRP A 97 15.34 -15.73 -11.79
C TRP A 97 16.51 -15.36 -10.87
N SER A 98 16.75 -16.11 -9.79
CA SER A 98 17.83 -15.84 -8.82
C SER A 98 19.24 -16.24 -9.32
N THR A 99 19.35 -16.77 -10.54
CA THR A 99 20.56 -17.33 -11.13
C THR A 99 20.95 -16.74 -12.48
N LEU A 100 20.33 -15.64 -12.92
CA LEU A 100 20.66 -14.99 -14.19
C LEU A 100 21.33 -13.64 -13.96
#